data_AF-A0AAF0EPK4-F1
#
_entry.id   AF-A0AAF0EPK4-F1
#
_cell.length_a   1.000
_cell.length_b   1.000
_cell.length_c   1.000
_cell.angle_alpha   90.00
_cell.angle_beta   90.00
_cell.angle_gamma   90.00
#
_symmetry.space_group_name_H-M   'P 1'
#
loop_
_entity.id
_entity.type
_entity.pdbx_description
1 polymer ?
#
loop_
_entity_poly.entity_id
_entity_poly.type
_entity_poly.pdbx_seq_one_letter_code
_entity_poly.pdbx_strand_id
1 'polypeptide(L)'
;MPAFVGHAHGPVLTLLFADAATQHKALARIEAFYESSTCGTYLTCEQAVNERVCKGYEAFNFPVDALSRWLDALKVAAPPVEEDEPWWKGACTEEECEFIQYVYDTSVLNECRYIISSLIAQADTSLAHERLHALYALSERYKRLVHSLWDDLPKPAAAAISFDLKMRGYAEAVWPDEFGAYLGVRVPTTRRTEPTLEFGNKNAEACRDARRQLLAEIPTCWKEDVGVEESVFAVSPAQLEEARAAIPRKPKAPTNILPKKGTKKRR
;
A
#
# COMPACT_ATOMS: atom_id res chain seq x y z
N MET A 1 4.19 6.80 21.86
CA MET A 1 5.30 6.69 20.89
C MET A 1 4.64 6.63 19.53
N PRO A 2 5.14 7.34 18.52
CA PRO A 2 4.43 7.43 17.25
C PRO A 2 4.29 6.05 16.60
N ALA A 3 3.11 5.75 16.06
CA ALA A 3 2.83 4.53 15.31
C ALA A 3 3.60 4.46 13.98
N PHE A 4 3.94 5.61 13.40
CA PHE A 4 4.62 5.74 12.12
C PHE A 4 5.45 7.03 12.03
N VAL A 5 6.26 7.14 10.97
CA VAL A 5 6.90 8.38 10.53
C VAL A 5 6.37 8.71 9.14
N GLY A 6 5.93 9.96 8.95
CA GLY A 6 5.42 10.46 7.68
C GLY A 6 6.43 11.31 6.94
N HIS A 7 6.51 11.15 5.62
CA HIS A 7 7.31 11.97 4.72
C HIS A 7 6.47 12.42 3.54
N ALA A 8 6.27 13.73 3.39
CA ALA A 8 5.60 14.30 2.23
C ALA A 8 6.61 14.48 1.08
N HIS A 9 6.26 13.97 -0.09
CA HIS A 9 7.07 14.02 -1.31
C HIS A 9 6.25 14.70 -2.41
N GLY A 10 5.99 16.00 -2.23
CA GLY A 10 5.03 16.72 -3.07
C GLY A 10 3.61 16.16 -2.88
N PRO A 11 2.95 15.64 -3.93
CA PRO A 11 1.56 15.19 -3.82
C PRO A 11 1.37 13.79 -3.20
N VAL A 12 2.44 13.12 -2.77
CA VAL A 12 2.36 11.79 -2.13
C VAL A 12 2.90 11.84 -0.72
N LEU A 13 2.13 11.33 0.23
CA LEU A 13 2.57 11.09 1.60
C LEU A 13 3.02 9.63 1.74
N THR A 14 4.26 9.43 2.17
CA THR A 14 4.81 8.11 2.53
C THR A 14 4.74 7.91 4.04
N LEU A 15 4.11 6.82 4.47
CA LEU A 15 4.02 6.41 5.88
C LEU A 15 4.90 5.19 6.15
N LEU A 16 5.81 5.29 7.11
CA LEU A 16 6.72 4.22 7.49
C LEU A 16 6.34 3.62 8.84
N PHE A 17 6.07 2.32 8.86
CA PHE A 17 5.67 1.58 10.06
C PHE A 17 6.75 0.58 10.51
N ALA A 18 6.87 0.36 11.82
CA ALA A 18 7.82 -0.61 12.37
C ALA A 18 7.39 -2.07 12.18
N ASP A 19 6.07 -2.33 12.19
CA ASP A 19 5.46 -3.65 12.05
C ASP A 19 4.06 -3.60 11.41
N ALA A 20 3.67 -4.74 10.84
CA ALA A 20 2.42 -4.90 10.09
C ALA A 20 1.16 -4.78 10.96
N ALA A 21 1.24 -5.08 12.25
CA ALA A 21 0.07 -5.02 13.12
C ALA A 21 -0.34 -3.57 13.37
N THR A 22 0.64 -2.70 13.65
CA THR A 22 0.39 -1.26 13.80
C THR A 22 -0.07 -0.63 12.49
N GLN A 23 0.57 -0.97 11.35
CA GLN A 23 0.15 -0.48 10.03
C GLN A 23 -1.29 -0.87 9.71
N HIS A 24 -1.64 -2.14 9.91
CA HIS A 24 -2.98 -2.66 9.62
C HIS A 24 -4.03 -1.98 10.48
N LYS A 25 -3.80 -1.83 11.79
CA LYS A 25 -4.73 -1.12 12.67
C LYS A 25 -4.94 0.34 12.29
N ALA A 26 -3.91 1.01 11.77
CA ALA A 26 -4.00 2.41 11.37
C ALA A 26 -4.75 2.61 10.05
N LEU A 27 -4.59 1.70 9.08
CA LEU A 27 -4.95 1.96 7.68
C LEU A 27 -5.98 1.00 7.07
N ALA A 28 -6.15 -0.21 7.62
CA ALA A 28 -6.92 -1.26 6.92
C ALA A 28 -8.40 -0.92 6.72
N ARG A 29 -9.02 -0.14 7.61
CA ARG A 29 -10.41 0.29 7.44
C ARG A 29 -10.59 1.32 6.33
N ILE A 30 -9.60 2.20 6.15
CA ILE A 30 -9.59 3.20 5.09
C ILE A 30 -9.38 2.51 3.75
N GLU A 31 -8.42 1.58 3.68
CA GLU A 31 -8.19 0.75 2.50
C GLU A 31 -9.42 -0.08 2.13
N ALA A 32 -10.05 -0.73 3.12
CA ALA A 32 -11.24 -1.52 2.88
C ALA A 32 -12.39 -0.69 2.33
N PHE A 33 -12.54 0.55 2.82
CA PHE A 33 -13.52 1.50 2.32
C PHE A 33 -13.23 1.93 0.87
N TYR A 34 -11.96 1.94 0.46
CA TYR A 34 -11.53 2.32 -0.88
C TYR A 34 -11.60 1.17 -1.90
N GLU A 35 -11.01 0.01 -1.61
CA GLU A 35 -10.73 -1.02 -2.63
C GLU A 35 -11.29 -2.42 -2.34
N SER A 36 -11.90 -2.64 -1.17
CA SER A 36 -12.42 -3.98 -0.86
C SER A 36 -13.82 -4.24 -1.43
N SER A 37 -14.33 -5.46 -1.23
CA SER A 37 -15.72 -5.82 -1.53
C SER A 37 -16.76 -4.97 -0.79
N THR A 38 -16.36 -4.25 0.26
CA THR A 38 -17.21 -3.32 1.01
C THR A 38 -16.93 -1.86 0.65
N CYS A 39 -16.33 -1.59 -0.52
CA CYS A 39 -16.05 -0.24 -1.03
C CYS A 39 -17.24 0.71 -0.83
N GLY A 40 -16.95 1.89 -0.26
CA GLY A 40 -17.94 2.92 0.06
C GLY A 40 -18.80 2.64 1.30
N THR A 41 -18.64 1.48 1.95
CA THR A 41 -19.35 1.12 3.19
C THR A 41 -18.42 1.30 4.38
N TYR A 42 -18.82 2.15 5.32
CA TYR A 42 -18.08 2.33 6.57
C TYR A 42 -18.23 1.10 7.47
N LEU A 43 -17.10 0.59 7.95
CA LEU A 43 -17.04 -0.50 8.94
C LEU A 43 -16.62 0.07 10.28
N THR A 44 -17.29 -0.31 11.37
CA THR A 44 -16.81 -0.08 12.74
C THR A 44 -15.55 -0.92 13.04
N CYS A 45 -14.84 -0.60 14.13
CA CYS A 45 -13.70 -1.40 14.59
C CYS A 45 -14.07 -2.89 14.76
N GLU A 46 -15.23 -3.17 15.34
CA GLU A 46 -15.71 -4.54 15.56
C GLU A 46 -16.01 -5.25 14.22
N GLN A 47 -16.70 -4.58 13.29
CA GLN A 47 -17.00 -5.12 11.97
C GLN A 47 -15.72 -5.43 11.19
N ALA A 48 -14.75 -4.52 11.18
CA ALA A 48 -13.48 -4.70 10.49
C ALA A 48 -12.69 -5.93 11.01
N VAL A 49 -12.70 -6.16 12.34
CA VAL A 49 -12.09 -7.36 12.95
C VAL A 49 -12.81 -8.63 12.50
N ASN A 50 -14.15 -8.62 12.49
CA ASN A 50 -14.96 -9.76 12.10
C ASN A 50 -14.80 -10.12 10.62
N GLU A 51 -14.74 -9.12 9.74
CA GLU A 51 -14.54 -9.29 8.30
C GLU A 51 -13.08 -9.63 7.93
N ARG A 52 -12.13 -9.42 8.84
CA ARG A 52 -10.70 -9.66 8.63
C ARG A 52 -10.17 -8.93 7.38
N VAL A 53 -10.58 -7.67 7.24
CA VAL A 53 -10.22 -6.82 6.09
C VAL A 53 -8.71 -6.76 5.87
N CYS A 54 -8.28 -6.65 4.61
CA CYS A 54 -6.88 -6.48 4.19
C CYS A 54 -5.89 -7.51 4.79
N LYS A 55 -6.34 -8.74 5.03
CA LYS A 55 -5.50 -9.79 5.61
C LYS A 55 -4.33 -10.13 4.67
N GLY A 56 -3.11 -9.95 5.15
CA GLY A 56 -1.89 -10.32 4.43
C GLY A 56 -1.31 -9.23 3.54
N TYR A 57 -1.88 -8.02 3.58
CA TYR A 57 -1.33 -6.86 2.89
C TYR A 57 0.01 -6.46 3.54
N GLU A 58 1.04 -6.24 2.71
CA GLU A 58 2.37 -5.79 3.15
C GLU A 58 2.51 -4.26 3.12
N ALA A 59 1.61 -3.61 2.38
CA ALA A 59 1.53 -2.18 2.16
C ALA A 59 0.06 -1.77 1.94
N PHE A 60 -0.22 -0.48 2.05
CA PHE A 60 -1.53 0.11 1.81
C PHE A 60 -1.34 1.38 1.00
N ASN A 61 -2.27 1.67 0.10
CA ASN A 61 -2.22 2.86 -0.70
C ASN A 61 -3.63 3.34 -1.08
N PHE A 62 -3.85 4.65 -1.02
CA PHE A 62 -5.16 5.21 -1.32
C PHE A 62 -5.09 6.70 -1.67
N PRO A 63 -6.03 7.21 -2.50
CA PRO A 63 -6.14 8.64 -2.76
C PRO A 63 -6.63 9.38 -1.51
N VAL A 64 -6.22 10.64 -1.35
CA VAL A 64 -6.66 11.49 -0.23
C VAL A 64 -8.18 11.75 -0.26
N ASP A 65 -8.82 11.65 -1.42
CA ASP A 65 -10.30 11.70 -1.50
C ASP A 65 -10.95 10.53 -0.74
N ALA A 66 -10.35 9.33 -0.80
CA ALA A 66 -10.90 8.15 -0.14
C ALA A 66 -10.81 8.32 1.38
N LEU A 67 -9.71 8.88 1.87
CA LEU A 67 -9.57 9.28 3.26
C LEU A 67 -10.65 10.31 3.66
N SER A 68 -10.86 11.34 2.84
CA SER A 68 -11.86 12.39 3.12
C SER A 68 -13.27 11.80 3.22
N ARG A 69 -13.66 10.95 2.26
CA ARG A 69 -14.96 10.26 2.27
C ARG A 69 -15.10 9.29 3.45
N TRP A 70 -14.02 8.61 3.83
CA TRP A 70 -14.01 7.75 4.99
C TRP A 70 -14.17 8.55 6.29
N LEU A 71 -13.51 9.71 6.42
CA LEU A 71 -13.67 10.62 7.57
C LEU A 71 -15.10 11.16 7.67
N ASP A 72 -15.73 11.51 6.55
CA ASP A 72 -17.14 11.92 6.53
C ASP A 72 -18.06 10.80 7.02
N ALA A 73 -17.84 9.57 6.56
CA ALA A 73 -18.61 8.42 7.00
C ALA A 73 -18.36 8.08 8.48
N LEU A 74 -17.11 8.18 8.95
CA LEU A 74 -16.73 8.06 10.36
C LEU A 74 -17.47 9.10 11.21
N LYS A 75 -17.57 10.34 10.75
CA LYS A 75 -18.25 11.43 11.48
C LYS A 75 -19.74 11.18 11.67
N VAL A 76 -20.39 10.56 10.68
CA VAL A 76 -21.80 10.15 10.79
C VAL A 76 -21.98 8.99 11.77
N ALA A 77 -21.01 8.08 11.83
CA ALA A 77 -21.07 6.89 12.68
C ALA A 77 -20.54 7.11 14.11
N ALA A 78 -19.78 8.18 14.34
CA ALA A 78 -19.15 8.45 15.63
C ALA A 78 -20.20 8.77 16.70
N PRO A 79 -20.02 8.26 17.93
CA PRO A 79 -20.88 8.65 19.03
C PRO A 79 -20.68 10.14 19.36
N PRO A 80 -21.66 10.80 20.00
CA PRO A 80 -21.45 12.12 20.57
C PRO A 80 -20.24 12.12 21.52
N VAL A 81 -19.40 13.14 21.41
CA VAL A 81 -18.22 13.33 22.27
C VAL A 81 -18.48 14.43 23.30
N GLU A 82 -17.80 14.31 24.45
CA GLU A 82 -17.67 15.39 25.44
C GLU A 82 -16.95 16.60 24.81
N GLU A 83 -17.23 17.82 25.30
CA GLU A 83 -16.84 19.10 24.66
C GLU A 83 -15.33 19.29 24.37
N ASP A 84 -14.45 18.52 25.02
CA ASP A 84 -12.99 18.71 24.96
C ASP A 84 -12.22 17.59 24.20
N GLU A 85 -12.89 16.54 23.70
CA GLU A 85 -12.21 15.45 22.99
C GLU A 85 -12.39 15.51 21.47
N PRO A 86 -11.36 15.14 20.66
CA PRO A 86 -11.53 14.99 19.23
C PRO A 86 -12.64 14.02 18.88
N TRP A 87 -13.54 14.43 17.97
CA TRP A 87 -14.78 13.72 17.66
C TRP A 87 -14.60 12.27 17.16
N TRP A 88 -13.42 11.93 16.63
CA TRP A 88 -13.10 10.58 16.15
C TRP A 88 -12.65 9.61 17.25
N LYS A 89 -12.23 10.10 18.41
CA LYS A 89 -11.49 9.32 19.41
C LYS A 89 -12.26 8.09 19.93
N GLY A 90 -13.58 8.22 20.10
CA GLY A 90 -14.44 7.12 20.56
C GLY A 90 -14.76 6.06 19.50
N ALA A 91 -14.49 6.32 18.23
CA ALA A 91 -14.86 5.46 17.09
C ALA A 91 -13.64 4.82 16.38
N CYS A 92 -12.43 5.12 16.85
CA CYS A 92 -11.18 4.75 16.22
C CYS A 92 -10.27 3.95 17.17
N THR A 93 -9.35 3.19 16.60
CA THR A 93 -8.21 2.62 17.35
C THR A 93 -7.23 3.72 17.77
N GLU A 94 -6.34 3.43 18.72
CA GLU A 94 -5.26 4.36 19.09
C GLU A 94 -4.41 4.73 17.85
N GLU A 95 -4.09 3.74 17.02
CA GLU A 95 -3.29 3.92 15.81
C GLU A 95 -4.02 4.77 14.73
N GLU A 96 -5.34 4.59 14.55
CA GLU A 96 -6.16 5.46 13.69
C GLU A 96 -6.22 6.89 14.26
N CYS A 97 -6.37 7.05 15.58
CA CYS A 97 -6.40 8.38 16.20
C CYS A 97 -5.09 9.13 15.95
N GLU A 98 -3.93 8.47 16.09
CA GLU A 98 -2.63 9.06 15.77
C GLU A 98 -2.52 9.44 14.29
N PHE A 99 -3.00 8.60 13.37
CA PHE A 99 -3.00 8.89 11.95
C PHE A 99 -3.90 10.08 11.59
N ILE A 100 -5.13 10.12 12.11
CA ILE A 100 -6.07 11.22 11.89
C ILE A 100 -5.50 12.52 12.45
N GLN A 101 -4.97 12.49 13.68
CA GLN A 101 -4.33 13.66 14.30
C GLN A 101 -3.19 14.19 13.43
N TYR A 102 -2.31 13.31 12.96
CA TYR A 102 -1.22 13.68 12.05
C TYR A 102 -1.76 14.35 10.78
N VAL A 103 -2.81 13.80 10.15
CA VAL A 103 -3.41 14.35 8.93
C VAL A 103 -3.94 15.77 9.16
N TYR A 104 -4.57 16.05 10.31
CA TYR A 104 -5.02 17.39 10.67
C TYR A 104 -3.86 18.34 10.95
N ASP A 105 -2.84 17.89 11.68
CA ASP A 105 -1.71 18.73 12.08
C ASP A 105 -0.79 19.10 10.91
N THR A 106 -0.69 18.24 9.90
CA THR A 106 0.28 18.36 8.80
C THR A 106 -0.31 18.86 7.49
N SER A 107 -1.56 19.37 7.48
CA SER A 107 -2.24 19.87 6.28
C SER A 107 -2.25 18.88 5.11
N VAL A 108 -2.13 17.57 5.38
CA VAL A 108 -2.06 16.51 4.36
C VAL A 108 -3.24 16.54 3.42
N LEU A 109 -4.44 16.85 3.93
CA LEU A 109 -5.66 16.96 3.12
C LEU A 109 -5.60 18.08 2.07
N ASN A 110 -4.71 19.07 2.25
CA ASN A 110 -4.56 20.22 1.36
C ASN A 110 -3.37 20.07 0.40
N GLU A 111 -2.29 19.43 0.86
CA GLU A 111 -1.01 19.39 0.12
C GLU A 111 -0.79 18.07 -0.62
N CYS A 112 -1.32 16.97 -0.09
CA CYS A 112 -1.17 15.64 -0.68
C CYS A 112 -2.41 15.25 -1.48
N ARG A 113 -2.21 14.41 -2.49
CA ARG A 113 -3.26 13.80 -3.32
C ARG A 113 -3.32 12.28 -3.15
N TYR A 114 -2.23 11.66 -2.71
CA TYR A 114 -2.14 10.22 -2.53
C TYR A 114 -1.36 9.85 -1.27
N ILE A 115 -1.69 8.71 -0.67
CA ILE A 115 -1.02 8.18 0.52
C ILE A 115 -0.53 6.77 0.18
N ILE A 116 0.73 6.49 0.48
CA ILE A 116 1.33 5.17 0.40
C ILE A 116 1.94 4.80 1.75
N SER A 117 1.97 3.52 2.08
CA SER A 117 2.57 3.05 3.32
C SER A 117 3.44 1.83 3.12
N SER A 118 4.40 1.66 4.03
CA SER A 118 5.28 0.49 4.02
C SER A 118 5.81 0.18 5.41
N LEU A 119 6.18 -1.08 5.61
CA LEU A 119 7.09 -1.45 6.68
C LEU A 119 8.50 -0.91 6.39
N ILE A 120 9.16 -0.37 7.42
CA ILE A 120 10.56 0.07 7.35
C ILE A 120 11.48 -1.05 6.86
N ALA A 121 11.20 -2.30 7.23
CA ALA A 121 12.01 -3.45 6.84
C ALA A 121 11.88 -3.85 5.36
N GLN A 122 10.86 -3.35 4.67
CA GLN A 122 10.54 -3.69 3.27
C GLN A 122 10.51 -2.46 2.36
N ALA A 123 10.77 -1.26 2.91
CA ALA A 123 10.59 0.04 2.25
C ALA A 123 11.13 0.10 0.81
N ASP A 124 12.34 -0.42 0.58
CA ASP A 124 12.95 -0.43 -0.77
C ASP A 124 12.10 -1.14 -1.82
N THR A 125 11.40 -2.20 -1.44
CA THR A 125 10.64 -3.06 -2.36
C THR A 125 9.17 -2.66 -2.46
N SER A 126 8.50 -2.46 -1.33
CA SER A 126 7.08 -2.10 -1.29
C SER A 126 6.86 -0.70 -1.82
N LEU A 127 7.62 0.32 -1.38
CA LEU A 127 7.41 1.69 -1.87
C LEU A 127 7.68 1.84 -3.37
N ALA A 128 8.59 1.04 -3.92
CA ALA A 128 8.84 1.04 -5.36
C ALA A 128 7.65 0.51 -6.17
N HIS A 129 6.83 -0.36 -5.58
CA HIS A 129 5.56 -0.84 -6.11
C HIS A 129 4.43 0.17 -5.82
N GLU A 130 4.23 0.57 -4.55
CA GLU A 130 3.13 1.48 -4.14
C GLU A 130 3.16 2.82 -4.87
N ARG A 131 4.34 3.36 -5.17
CA ARG A 131 4.43 4.61 -5.93
C ARG A 131 3.86 4.48 -7.35
N LEU A 132 3.86 3.28 -7.94
CA LEU A 132 3.32 3.08 -9.27
C LEU A 132 1.78 3.08 -9.26
N HIS A 133 1.15 2.59 -8.20
CA HIS A 133 -0.28 2.83 -7.95
C HIS A 133 -0.57 4.33 -7.80
N ALA A 134 0.28 5.05 -7.05
CA ALA A 134 0.16 6.51 -6.96
C ALA A 134 0.29 7.19 -8.34
N LEU A 135 1.25 6.76 -9.17
CA LEU A 135 1.38 7.30 -10.53
C LEU A 135 0.15 6.96 -11.40
N TYR A 136 -0.39 5.74 -11.28
CA TYR A 136 -1.60 5.30 -11.96
C TYR A 136 -2.82 6.16 -11.58
N ALA A 137 -2.95 6.51 -10.31
CA ALA A 137 -4.01 7.40 -9.84
C ALA A 137 -3.80 8.86 -10.30
N LEU A 138 -2.55 9.34 -10.34
CA LEU A 138 -2.22 10.76 -10.55
C LEU A 138 -1.94 11.15 -12.01
N SER A 139 -1.66 10.19 -12.90
CA SER A 139 -1.38 10.44 -14.32
C SER A 139 -2.30 9.65 -15.24
N GLU A 140 -3.23 10.37 -15.88
CA GLU A 140 -4.11 9.80 -16.92
C GLU A 140 -3.34 9.35 -18.18
N ARG A 141 -2.12 9.87 -18.40
CA ARG A 141 -1.23 9.37 -19.46
C ARG A 141 -0.69 7.98 -19.08
N TYR A 142 -0.16 7.83 -17.87
CA TYR A 142 0.36 6.55 -17.39
C TYR A 142 -0.74 5.49 -17.28
N LYS A 143 -1.91 5.85 -16.74
CA LYS A 143 -3.09 4.95 -16.69
C LYS A 143 -3.46 4.42 -18.09
N ARG A 144 -3.56 5.31 -19.09
CA ARG A 144 -3.86 4.90 -20.48
C ARG A 144 -2.78 4.02 -21.08
N LEU A 145 -1.50 4.30 -20.81
CA LEU A 145 -0.40 3.44 -21.23
C LEU A 145 -0.54 2.04 -20.65
N VAL A 146 -0.75 1.94 -19.33
CA VAL A 146 -0.91 0.66 -18.63
C VAL A 146 -2.08 -0.14 -19.21
N HIS A 147 -3.23 0.50 -19.45
CA HIS A 147 -4.37 -0.14 -20.10
C HIS A 147 -4.05 -0.62 -21.52
N SER A 148 -3.41 0.21 -22.36
CA SER A 148 -3.01 -0.18 -23.71
C SER A 148 -2.10 -1.41 -23.67
N LEU A 149 -1.10 -1.41 -22.78
CA LEU A 149 -0.17 -2.54 -22.65
C LEU A 149 -0.85 -3.81 -22.16
N TRP A 150 -1.83 -3.68 -21.27
CA TRP A 150 -2.64 -4.80 -20.79
C TRP A 150 -3.52 -5.38 -21.92
N ASP A 151 -4.21 -4.51 -22.67
CA ASP A 151 -5.09 -4.90 -23.76
C ASP A 151 -4.33 -5.51 -24.96
N ASP A 152 -3.09 -5.06 -25.18
CA ASP A 152 -2.19 -5.55 -26.24
C ASP A 152 -1.47 -6.87 -25.88
N LEU A 153 -1.68 -7.41 -24.66
CA LEU A 153 -1.07 -8.68 -24.26
C LEU A 153 -1.51 -9.82 -25.19
N PRO A 154 -0.60 -10.73 -25.58
CA PRO A 154 -0.98 -11.96 -26.26
C PRO A 154 -2.01 -12.74 -25.42
N LYS A 155 -3.10 -13.21 -26.04
CA LYS A 155 -4.20 -13.92 -25.35
C LYS A 155 -3.74 -15.00 -24.35
N PRO A 156 -2.73 -15.86 -24.66
CA PRO A 156 -2.24 -16.83 -23.69
C PRO A 156 -1.56 -16.19 -22.46
N ALA A 157 -0.83 -15.09 -22.66
CA ALA A 157 -0.19 -14.37 -21.56
C ALA A 157 -1.23 -13.63 -20.71
N ALA A 158 -2.17 -12.93 -21.34
CA ALA A 158 -3.27 -12.25 -20.65
C ALA A 158 -4.06 -13.23 -19.76
N ALA A 159 -4.42 -14.41 -20.28
CA ALA A 159 -5.12 -15.43 -19.51
C ALA A 159 -4.30 -15.97 -18.32
N ALA A 160 -3.00 -16.19 -18.49
CA ALA A 160 -2.12 -16.66 -17.43
C ALA A 160 -1.90 -15.62 -16.33
N ILE A 161 -1.67 -14.36 -16.72
CA ILE A 161 -1.48 -13.23 -15.79
C ILE A 161 -2.79 -12.96 -15.02
N SER A 162 -3.93 -12.93 -15.73
CA SER A 162 -5.26 -12.77 -15.10
C SER A 162 -5.53 -13.87 -14.08
N PHE A 163 -5.18 -15.12 -14.40
CA PHE A 163 -5.32 -16.23 -13.45
C PHE A 163 -4.41 -16.05 -12.22
N ASP A 164 -3.17 -15.63 -12.40
CA ASP A 164 -2.24 -15.36 -11.29
C ASP A 164 -2.78 -14.25 -10.36
N LEU A 165 -3.20 -13.12 -10.94
CA LEU A 165 -3.77 -12.00 -10.18
C LEU A 165 -5.05 -12.40 -9.43
N LYS A 166 -5.91 -13.21 -10.08
CA LYS A 166 -7.09 -13.78 -9.42
C LYS A 166 -6.71 -14.68 -8.24
N MET A 167 -5.67 -15.50 -8.37
CA MET A 167 -5.19 -16.37 -7.29
C MET A 167 -4.56 -15.60 -6.13
N ARG A 168 -4.02 -14.39 -6.39
CA ARG A 168 -3.59 -13.44 -5.36
C ARG A 168 -4.75 -12.71 -4.68
N GLY A 169 -5.96 -12.81 -5.23
CA GLY A 169 -7.18 -12.23 -4.65
C GLY A 169 -7.55 -10.84 -5.18
N TYR A 170 -6.88 -10.36 -6.24
CA TYR A 170 -7.19 -9.08 -6.85
C TYR A 170 -8.50 -9.12 -7.64
N ALA A 171 -9.27 -8.03 -7.55
CA ALA A 171 -10.44 -7.82 -8.39
C ALA A 171 -10.03 -7.54 -9.83
N GLU A 172 -10.86 -7.98 -10.79
CA GLU A 172 -10.56 -7.81 -12.23
C GLU A 172 -10.38 -6.35 -12.64
N ALA A 173 -11.08 -5.43 -11.98
CA ALA A 173 -11.00 -4.00 -12.24
C ALA A 173 -9.60 -3.39 -11.97
N VAL A 174 -8.78 -4.00 -11.10
CA VAL A 174 -7.44 -3.49 -10.76
C VAL A 174 -6.31 -4.24 -11.45
N TRP A 175 -6.60 -5.28 -12.25
CA TRP A 175 -5.56 -6.08 -12.90
C TRP A 175 -4.60 -5.26 -13.79
N PRO A 176 -5.07 -4.29 -14.60
CA PRO A 176 -4.15 -3.45 -15.37
C PRO A 176 -3.19 -2.67 -14.46
N ASP A 177 -3.70 -2.07 -13.39
CA ASP A 177 -2.88 -1.31 -12.43
C ASP A 177 -1.82 -2.19 -11.76
N GLU A 178 -2.24 -3.33 -11.19
CA GLU A 178 -1.34 -4.33 -10.61
C GLU A 178 -0.26 -4.78 -11.61
N PHE A 179 -0.65 -5.09 -12.85
CA PHE A 179 0.28 -5.44 -13.91
C PHE A 179 1.31 -4.33 -14.16
N GLY A 180 0.88 -3.08 -14.24
CA GLY A 180 1.76 -1.92 -14.37
C GLY A 180 2.67 -1.74 -13.17
N ALA A 181 2.16 -1.89 -11.96
CA ALA A 181 2.91 -1.74 -10.72
C ALA A 181 3.98 -2.81 -10.56
N TYR A 182 3.67 -4.09 -10.79
CA TYR A 182 4.65 -5.18 -10.77
C TYR A 182 5.74 -5.00 -11.84
N LEU A 183 5.34 -4.69 -13.08
CA LEU A 183 6.29 -4.57 -14.19
C LEU A 183 7.04 -3.24 -14.22
N GLY A 184 6.59 -2.21 -13.52
CA GLY A 184 7.23 -0.89 -13.51
C GLY A 184 8.35 -0.76 -12.47
N VAL A 185 8.46 -1.68 -11.50
CA VAL A 185 9.42 -1.56 -10.39
C VAL A 185 10.86 -1.52 -10.90
N ARG A 186 11.63 -0.50 -10.49
CA ARG A 186 13.09 -0.45 -10.67
C ARG A 186 13.78 -1.02 -9.44
N VAL A 187 13.94 -2.34 -9.37
CA VAL A 187 14.59 -2.98 -8.22
C VAL A 187 16.12 -2.75 -8.29
N PRO A 188 16.77 -2.23 -7.22
CA PRO A 188 18.21 -2.27 -7.10
C PRO A 188 18.70 -3.73 -7.01
N THR A 189 19.70 -4.07 -7.82
CA THR A 189 20.13 -5.41 -8.27
C THR A 189 20.66 -6.40 -7.22
N THR A 190 20.14 -6.45 -5.99
CA THR A 190 20.71 -7.35 -4.96
C THR A 190 19.88 -8.59 -4.66
N ARG A 191 18.55 -8.52 -4.50
CA ARG A 191 17.71 -9.71 -4.23
C ARG A 191 16.25 -9.47 -4.60
N ARG A 192 15.83 -9.90 -5.79
CA ARG A 192 14.49 -10.42 -6.15
C ARG A 192 14.44 -10.68 -7.66
N THR A 193 13.54 -11.57 -8.06
CA THR A 193 13.26 -11.99 -9.43
C THR A 193 13.16 -10.79 -10.38
N GLU A 194 13.79 -10.90 -11.55
CA GLU A 194 13.66 -9.93 -12.65
C GLU A 194 12.15 -9.65 -12.85
N PRO A 195 11.66 -8.39 -12.83
CA PRO A 195 10.22 -8.12 -12.89
C PRO A 195 9.52 -8.70 -14.12
N THR A 196 10.25 -8.96 -15.21
CA THR A 196 9.70 -9.67 -16.37
C THR A 196 9.30 -11.11 -16.06
N LEU A 197 9.81 -11.70 -14.99
CA LEU A 197 9.51 -13.06 -14.53
C LEU A 197 8.40 -13.10 -13.47
N GLU A 198 7.82 -11.95 -13.10
CA GLU A 198 6.79 -11.85 -12.05
C GLU A 198 5.64 -12.82 -12.30
N PHE A 199 5.17 -12.91 -13.54
CA PHE A 199 4.07 -13.79 -13.95
C PHE A 199 4.57 -15.09 -14.60
N GLY A 200 5.78 -15.53 -14.25
CA GLY A 200 6.39 -16.78 -14.67
C GLY A 200 7.11 -16.73 -16.02
N ASN A 201 8.05 -17.67 -16.21
CA ASN A 201 8.98 -17.70 -17.35
C ASN A 201 8.31 -17.69 -18.73
N LYS A 202 7.13 -18.30 -18.86
CA LYS A 202 6.41 -18.40 -20.16
C LYS A 202 5.88 -17.05 -20.64
N ASN A 203 5.66 -16.10 -19.73
CA ASN A 203 5.12 -14.78 -20.03
C ASN A 203 6.22 -13.72 -20.11
N ALA A 204 7.49 -14.11 -19.91
CA ALA A 204 8.60 -13.18 -19.71
C ALA A 204 8.91 -12.30 -20.92
N GLU A 205 8.66 -12.80 -22.14
CA GLU A 205 8.83 -12.02 -23.37
C GLU A 205 7.79 -10.89 -23.46
N ALA A 206 6.50 -11.23 -23.30
CA ALA A 206 5.43 -10.24 -23.28
C ALA A 206 5.63 -9.20 -22.16
N CYS A 207 5.99 -9.65 -20.95
CA CYS A 207 6.26 -8.76 -19.82
C CYS A 207 7.48 -7.86 -20.07
N ARG A 208 8.49 -8.33 -20.81
CA ARG A 208 9.69 -7.55 -21.15
C ARG A 208 9.36 -6.37 -22.06
N ASP A 209 8.53 -6.60 -23.07
CA ASP A 209 8.16 -5.53 -24.01
C ASP A 209 7.25 -4.49 -23.36
N ALA A 210 6.29 -4.90 -22.53
CA ALA A 210 5.48 -3.99 -21.72
C ALA A 210 6.36 -3.19 -20.74
N ARG A 211 7.24 -3.87 -20.00
CA ARG A 211 8.18 -3.23 -19.07
C ARG A 211 9.07 -2.19 -19.76
N ARG A 212 9.55 -2.46 -20.97
CA ARG A 212 10.39 -1.49 -21.71
C ARG A 212 9.67 -0.17 -21.92
N GLN A 213 8.39 -0.22 -22.29
CA GLN A 213 7.56 0.97 -22.52
C GLN A 213 7.24 1.68 -21.20
N LEU A 214 6.84 0.94 -20.15
CA LEU A 214 6.61 1.49 -18.82
C LEU A 214 7.84 2.26 -18.32
N LEU A 215 9.02 1.64 -18.37
CA LEU A 215 10.26 2.25 -17.86
C LEU A 215 10.72 3.46 -18.68
N ALA A 216 10.29 3.61 -19.93
CA ALA A 216 10.56 4.80 -20.73
C ALA A 216 9.68 5.97 -20.31
N GLU A 217 8.41 5.71 -19.96
CA GLU A 217 7.42 6.76 -19.69
C GLU A 217 7.30 7.14 -18.21
N ILE A 218 7.58 6.23 -17.26
CA ILE A 218 7.44 6.50 -15.82
C ILE A 218 8.10 7.82 -15.37
N PRO A 219 9.38 8.12 -15.71
CA PRO A 219 10.01 9.37 -15.28
C PRO A 219 9.30 10.61 -15.84
N THR A 220 8.88 10.55 -17.11
CA THR A 220 8.19 11.63 -17.81
C THR A 220 6.81 11.89 -17.19
N CYS A 221 6.04 10.84 -16.90
CA CYS A 221 4.74 10.95 -16.25
C CYS A 221 4.84 11.57 -14.85
N TRP A 222 5.82 11.16 -14.04
CA TRP A 222 6.08 11.80 -12.74
C TRP A 222 6.38 13.29 -12.89
N LYS A 223 7.29 13.62 -13.80
CA LYS A 223 7.77 14.99 -13.96
C LYS A 223 6.70 15.92 -14.54
N GLU A 224 6.08 15.53 -15.65
CA GLU A 224 5.21 16.41 -16.43
C GLU A 224 3.76 16.39 -15.93
N ASP A 225 3.24 15.24 -15.49
CA ASP A 225 1.83 15.12 -15.08
C ASP A 225 1.67 15.37 -13.57
N VAL A 226 2.63 14.89 -12.77
CA VAL A 226 2.57 14.98 -11.31
C VAL A 226 3.36 16.19 -10.77
N GLY A 227 4.38 16.65 -11.49
CA GLY A 227 5.19 17.82 -11.12
C GLY A 227 6.37 17.52 -10.20
N VAL A 228 6.80 16.25 -10.12
CA VAL A 228 7.91 15.83 -9.24
C VAL A 228 8.83 14.83 -9.95
N GLU A 229 10.12 14.83 -9.60
CA GLU A 229 11.07 13.84 -10.13
C GLU A 229 10.91 12.50 -9.41
N GLU A 230 10.96 11.35 -10.11
CA GLU A 230 10.80 10.01 -9.50
C GLU A 230 11.75 9.77 -8.31
N SER A 231 12.94 10.38 -8.33
CA SER A 231 13.96 10.24 -7.29
C SER A 231 13.54 10.81 -5.93
N VAL A 232 12.55 11.72 -5.87
CA VAL A 232 12.12 12.30 -4.59
C VAL A 232 11.49 11.28 -3.66
N PHE A 233 10.96 10.18 -4.20
CA PHE A 233 10.33 9.10 -3.44
C PHE A 233 11.33 8.08 -2.88
N ALA A 234 12.63 8.23 -3.16
CA ALA A 234 13.64 7.39 -2.55
C ALA A 234 13.79 7.74 -1.07
N VAL A 235 13.52 6.77 -0.19
CA VAL A 235 13.80 6.91 1.24
C VAL A 235 15.28 6.61 1.47
N SER A 236 16.03 7.60 1.93
CA SER A 236 17.46 7.44 2.20
C SER A 236 17.70 6.50 3.39
N PRO A 237 18.88 5.83 3.46
CA PRO A 237 19.26 5.05 4.63
C PRO A 237 19.19 5.85 5.95
N ALA A 238 19.50 7.15 5.91
CA ALA A 238 19.41 8.02 7.07
C ALA A 238 17.95 8.19 7.56
N GLN A 239 17.00 8.37 6.64
CA GLN A 239 15.57 8.45 6.98
C GLN A 239 15.05 7.12 7.53
N LEU A 240 15.52 5.98 7.00
CA LEU A 240 15.16 4.67 7.55
C LEU A 240 15.70 4.48 8.97
N GLU A 241 16.94 4.90 9.26
CA GLU A 241 17.51 4.83 10.60
C GLU A 241 16.80 5.79 11.58
N GLU A 242 16.46 7.00 11.14
CA GLU A 242 15.65 7.95 11.91
C GLU A 242 14.28 7.35 12.23
N ALA A 243 13.61 6.74 11.26
CA ALA A 243 12.32 6.07 11.48
C ALA A 243 12.44 4.89 12.46
N ARG A 244 13.53 4.11 12.41
CA ARG A 244 13.80 3.04 13.38
C ARG A 244 14.02 3.57 14.79
N ALA A 245 14.69 4.71 14.92
CA ALA A 245 14.93 5.35 16.21
C ALA A 245 13.65 5.97 16.80
N ALA A 246 12.81 6.56 15.95
CA ALA A 246 11.54 7.18 16.34
C ALA A 246 10.47 6.15 16.74
N ILE A 247 10.51 4.95 16.16
CA ILE A 247 9.52 3.88 16.38
C ILE A 247 10.21 2.60 16.88
N PRO A 248 10.49 2.49 18.18
CA PRO A 248 11.07 1.29 18.74
C PRO A 248 10.12 0.11 18.57
N ARG A 249 10.60 -1.00 17.99
CA ARG A 249 9.78 -2.21 17.87
C ARG A 249 9.36 -2.68 19.27
N LYS A 250 8.06 -2.98 19.42
CA LYS A 250 7.59 -3.70 20.61
C LYS A 250 8.37 -5.02 20.71
N PRO A 251 8.95 -5.36 21.88
CA PRO A 251 9.68 -6.61 22.04
C PRO A 251 8.75 -7.77 21.68
N LYS A 252 9.25 -8.70 20.85
CA LYS A 252 8.50 -9.93 20.55
C LYS A 252 8.19 -10.61 21.87
N ALA A 253 6.90 -10.82 22.16
CA ALA A 253 6.51 -11.65 23.29
C ALA A 253 7.24 -13.00 23.16
N PRO A 254 7.78 -13.55 24.27
CA PRO A 254 8.50 -14.80 24.22
C PRO A 254 7.59 -15.85 23.60
N THR A 255 8.02 -16.39 22.46
CA THR A 255 7.36 -17.56 21.85
C THR A 255 7.38 -18.66 22.90
N ASN A 256 6.20 -19.02 23.41
CA ASN A 256 6.05 -20.25 24.18
C ASN A 256 6.43 -21.41 23.25
N ILE A 257 7.69 -21.84 23.33
CA ILE A 257 8.18 -23.04 22.67
C ILE A 257 7.51 -24.20 23.41
N LEU A 258 6.31 -24.58 22.95
CA LEU A 258 5.69 -25.83 23.37
C LEU A 258 6.66 -26.96 23.00
N PRO A 259 7.04 -27.83 23.94
CA PRO A 259 7.98 -28.91 23.67
C PRO A 259 7.42 -29.81 22.57
N LYS A 260 8.22 -30.02 21.51
CA LYS A 260 7.92 -30.93 20.41
C LYS A 260 7.55 -32.30 20.98
N LYS A 261 6.27 -32.68 20.87
CA LYS A 261 5.83 -34.05 21.18
C LYS A 261 6.60 -35.02 20.28
N GLY A 262 7.40 -35.88 20.91
CA GLY A 262 8.21 -36.88 20.25
C GLY A 262 7.38 -37.80 19.37
N THR A 263 7.76 -37.88 18.09
CA THR A 263 7.29 -38.91 17.17
C THR A 263 7.76 -40.27 17.65
N LYS A 264 6.84 -41.10 18.17
CA LYS A 264 7.06 -42.54 18.38
C LYS A 264 7.38 -43.20 17.04
N LYS A 265 8.63 -43.66 16.87
CA LYS A 265 8.98 -44.65 15.84
C LYS A 265 8.25 -45.96 16.17
N ARG A 266 7.32 -46.36 15.31
CA ARG A 266 6.86 -47.76 15.25
C ARG A 266 7.98 -48.57 14.57
N ARG A 267 8.49 -49.57 15.28
CA ARG A 267 9.20 -50.72 14.72
C ARG A 267 8.17 -51.78 14.37
#